data_AF-A0A967W3T6-F1
#
_entry.id   AF-A0A967W3T6-F1
#
_cell.length_a   1.000
_cell.length_b   1.000
_cell.length_c   1.000
_cell.angle_alpha   90.00
_cell.angle_beta   90.00
_cell.angle_gamma   90.00
#
_symmetry.space_group_name_H-M   'P 1'
#
loop_
_entity.id
_entity.type
_entity.pdbx_description
1 polymer ?
#
loop_
_entity_poly.entity_id
_entity_poly.type
_entity_poly.pdbx_seq_one_letter_code
_entity_poly.pdbx_strand_id
1 'polypeptide(L)'
;FNQGVLRIVGKGDRERLIPLGEESQRWLKDFIDGPRMEILLERQTDYLFPTRRGNRMTRQAFWHIIKRYAQKAGIDKKLSPHSLRHAFAT
;
A
#
# COMPACT_ATOMS: atom_id res chain seq x y z
N PHE A 1 11.78 10.98 -3.21
CA PHE A 1 12.14 9.57 -2.93
C PHE A 1 13.64 9.35 -3.16
N ASN A 2 14.51 10.01 -2.39
CA ASN A 2 15.93 10.10 -2.78
C ASN A 2 16.78 8.86 -2.49
N GLN A 3 16.24 7.86 -1.79
CA GLN A 3 16.98 6.65 -1.41
C GLN A 3 16.30 5.34 -1.82
N GLY A 4 15.09 5.39 -2.42
CA GLY A 4 14.40 4.18 -2.90
C GLY A 4 14.16 3.10 -1.84
N VAL A 5 14.18 3.43 -0.55
CA VAL A 5 14.02 2.46 0.55
C VAL A 5 12.81 2.78 1.42
N LEU A 6 12.16 1.73 1.92
CA LEU A 6 11.12 1.80 2.95
C LEU A 6 11.71 1.41 4.30
N ARG A 7 11.55 2.27 5.31
CA ARG A 7 11.87 1.95 6.70
C ARG A 7 10.67 1.29 7.37
N ILE A 8 10.89 0.10 7.92
CA ILE A 8 9.89 -0.65 8.69
C ILE A 8 10.37 -0.78 10.13
N VAL A 9 9.53 -0.34 11.06
CA VAL A 9 9.77 -0.52 12.50
C VAL A 9 9.04 -1.78 12.96
N GLY A 10 9.81 -2.77 13.42
CA GLY A 10 9.32 -4.04 13.93
C GLY A 10 9.21 -4.08 15.46
N LYS A 11 8.95 -5.28 16.00
CA LYS A 11 8.89 -5.51 17.45
C LYS A 11 10.25 -5.20 18.10
N GLY A 12 10.23 -4.42 19.18
CA GLY A 12 11.42 -4.00 19.93
C GLY A 12 12.24 -2.92 19.23
N ASP A 13 11.58 -1.99 18.53
CA ASP A 13 12.17 -0.87 17.78
C ASP A 13 13.25 -1.26 16.78
N ARG A 14 13.20 -2.51 16.31
CA ARG A 14 14.12 -2.98 15.27
C ARG A 14 13.70 -2.40 13.94
N GLU A 15 14.56 -1.56 13.38
CA GLU A 15 14.37 -0.99 12.06
C GLU A 15 14.90 -1.91 10.96
N ARG A 16 14.19 -1.95 9.83
CA ARG A 16 14.62 -2.61 8.61
C ARG A 16 14.46 -1.65 7.45
N LEU A 17 15.47 -1.56 6.61
CA LEU A 17 15.39 -0.85 5.33
C LEU A 17 15.12 -1.89 4.23
N ILE A 18 14.02 -1.73 3.51
CA ILE A 18 13.65 -2.59 2.39
C ILE A 18 13.76 -1.77 1.10
N PRO A 19 14.58 -2.18 0.12
CA PRO A 19 14.64 -1.50 -1.16
C PRO A 19 13.30 -1.65 -1.89
N LEU A 20 12.84 -0.55 -2.47
CA LEU A 20 11.69 -0.49 -3.35
C LEU A 20 12.18 -0.62 -4.79
N GLY A 21 11.64 -1.57 -5.55
CA GLY A 21 11.88 -1.65 -6.99
C GLY A 21 11.38 -0.39 -7.71
N GLU A 22 11.97 -0.10 -8.87
CA GLU A 22 11.68 1.11 -9.66
C GLU A 22 10.18 1.30 -9.93
N GLU A 23 9.49 0.23 -10.31
CA GLU A 23 8.06 0.26 -10.59
C GLU A 23 7.24 0.67 -9.35
N SER A 24 7.58 0.13 -8.17
CA SER A 24 6.95 0.52 -6.91
C SER A 24 7.20 1.99 -6.58
N GLN A 25 8.41 2.49 -6.84
CA GLN A 25 8.74 3.91 -6.61
C GLN A 25 7.94 4.82 -7.55
N ARG A 26 7.78 4.43 -8.82
CA ARG A 26 6.97 5.14 -9.80
C ARG A 26 5.51 5.23 -9.36
N TRP A 27 4.88 4.09 -9.03
CA TRP A 27 3.49 4.08 -8.56
C TRP A 27 3.29 4.88 -7.27
N LEU A 28 4.25 4.84 -6.34
CA LEU A 28 4.20 5.64 -5.13
C LEU A 28 4.27 7.14 -5.42
N LYS A 29 5.16 7.56 -6.32
CA LYS A 29 5.27 8.95 -6.73
C LYS A 29 3.97 9.43 -7.37
N ASP A 30 3.44 8.69 -8.35
CA ASP A 30 2.21 9.03 -9.04
C ASP A 30 1.02 9.08 -8.06
N PHE A 31 0.97 8.16 -7.10
CA PHE A 31 -0.06 8.16 -6.06
C PHE A 31 0.01 9.40 -5.16
N ILE A 32 1.20 9.80 -4.70
CA ILE A 32 1.39 10.97 -3.83
C ILE A 32 1.06 12.27 -4.56
N ASP A 33 1.49 12.39 -5.81
CA ASP A 33 1.36 13.62 -6.60
C ASP A 33 -0.07 13.82 -7.15
N GLY A 34 -0.91 12.77 -7.19
CA GLY A 34 -2.28 12.83 -7.70
C GLY A 34 -3.33 12.27 -6.72
N PRO A 35 -3.67 10.97 -6.79
CA PRO A 35 -4.81 10.39 -6.06
C PRO A 35 -4.82 10.66 -4.56
N ARG A 36 -3.65 10.75 -3.90
CA ARG A 36 -3.57 11.06 -2.48
C ARG A 36 -4.14 12.45 -2.17
N MET A 37 -3.85 13.44 -3.02
CA MET A 37 -4.37 14.80 -2.87
C MET A 37 -5.89 14.82 -3.06
N GLU A 38 -6.42 14.07 -4.03
CA GLU A 38 -7.87 13.94 -4.24
C GLU A 38 -8.60 13.27 -3.07
N ILE A 39 -7.95 12.29 -2.41
CA ILE A 39 -8.49 11.61 -1.24
C ILE A 39 -8.55 12.56 -0.03
N LEU A 40 -7.52 13.40 0.15
CA LEU A 40 -7.39 14.27 1.31
C LEU A 40 -8.14 15.60 1.17
N LEU A 41 -8.27 16.10 -0.06
CA LEU A 41 -8.72 17.47 -0.33
C LEU A 41 -7.84 18.45 0.46
N GLU A 42 -8.42 19.22 1.38
CA GLU A 42 -7.71 20.21 2.21
C GLU A 42 -7.15 19.63 3.51
N ARG A 43 -7.31 18.32 3.76
CA ARG A 43 -6.87 17.69 5.02
C ARG A 43 -5.39 17.34 4.99
N GLN A 44 -4.74 17.52 6.13
CA GLN A 44 -3.36 17.08 6.37
C GLN A 44 -3.32 15.78 7.16
N THR A 45 -2.35 14.92 6.85
CA THR A 45 -2.11 13.67 7.58
C THR A 45 -0.73 13.11 7.28
N ASP A 46 -0.12 12.48 8.28
CA ASP A 46 1.18 11.80 8.16
C ASP A 46 1.06 10.44 7.48
N TYR A 47 -0.16 9.91 7.34
CA TYR A 47 -0.37 8.61 6.71
C TYR A 47 -0.15 8.70 5.19
N LEU A 48 0.70 7.80 4.68
CA LEU A 48 0.94 7.68 3.25
C LEU A 48 -0.33 7.26 2.50
N PHE A 49 -1.05 6.25 3.02
CA PHE A 49 -2.31 5.75 2.46
C PHE A 49 -3.51 6.14 3.35
N PRO A 50 -4.03 7.37 3.20
CA PRO A 50 -5.16 7.82 4.00
C PRO A 50 -6.50 7.34 3.44
N THR A 51 -7.52 7.41 4.29
CA THR A 51 -8.92 7.36 3.90
C THR A 51 -9.43 8.79 3.67
N ARG A 52 -10.61 8.95 3.04
CA ARG A 52 -11.26 10.26 2.86
C ARG A 52 -11.54 11.01 4.18
N ARG A 53 -11.46 10.32 5.33
CA ARG A 53 -11.58 10.90 6.67
C ARG A 53 -10.24 11.39 7.24
N GLY A 54 -9.14 11.32 6.48
CA GLY A 54 -7.79 11.72 6.92
C GLY A 54 -7.07 10.70 7.82
N ASN A 55 -7.71 9.57 8.12
CA ASN A 55 -7.14 8.52 8.99
C ASN A 55 -6.52 7.37 8.16
N ARG A 56 -5.65 6.56 8.78
CA ARG A 56 -5.00 5.41 8.15
C ARG A 56 -5.99 4.40 7.60
N MET A 57 -5.67 3.84 6.44
CA MET A 57 -6.41 2.70 5.91
C MET A 57 -6.23 1.47 6.82
N THR A 58 -7.34 0.78 7.11
CA THR A 58 -7.28 -0.47 7.89
C THR A 58 -6.93 -1.64 7.00
N ARG A 59 -6.33 -2.69 7.60
CA ARG A 59 -6.03 -3.96 6.90
C ARG A 59 -7.27 -4.56 6.23
N GLN A 60 -8.43 -4.50 6.90
CA GLN A 60 -9.69 -5.04 6.38
C GLN A 60 -10.18 -4.24 5.16
N ALA A 61 -10.12 -2.90 5.21
CA ALA A 61 -10.49 -2.05 4.08
C ALA A 61 -9.58 -2.29 2.87
N PHE A 62 -8.26 -2.37 3.10
CA PHE A 62 -7.30 -2.70 2.06
C PHE A 62 -7.57 -4.09 1.45
N TRP A 63 -7.90 -5.09 2.27
CA TRP A 63 -8.25 -6.41 1.78
C TRP A 63 -9.53 -6.44 0.93
N HIS A 64 -10.53 -5.62 1.26
CA HIS A 64 -11.71 -5.46 0.41
C HIS A 64 -11.37 -4.90 -0.97
N ILE A 65 -10.44 -3.95 -1.04
CA ILE A 65 -9.95 -3.39 -2.31
C ILE A 65 -9.24 -4.48 -3.12
N ILE A 66 -8.35 -5.27 -2.52
CA ILE A 66 -7.67 -6.39 -3.19
C ILE A 66 -8.69 -7.39 -3.75
N LYS A 67 -9.68 -7.81 -2.95
CA LYS A 67 -10.71 -8.76 -3.42
C LYS A 67 -11.50 -8.22 -4.61
N ARG A 68 -11.82 -6.91 -4.61
CA ARG A 68 -12.50 -6.27 -5.74
C ARG A 68 -11.63 -6.31 -7.00
N TYR A 69 -10.33 -6.05 -6.89
CA TYR A 69 -9.42 -6.13 -8.04
C TYR A 69 -9.20 -7.58 -8.51
N ALA A 70 -9.14 -8.54 -7.58
CA ALA A 70 -9.07 -9.96 -7.93
C ALA A 70 -10.27 -10.41 -8.77
N GLN A 71 -11.48 -9.98 -8.39
CA GLN A 71 -12.71 -10.23 -9.18
C GLN A 71 -12.64 -9.57 -10.56
N LYS A 72 -12.20 -8.30 -10.64
CA LYS A 72 -12.02 -7.61 -11.92
C LYS A 72 -10.99 -8.27 -12.83
N ALA A 73 -9.99 -8.93 -12.25
CA ALA A 73 -8.97 -9.67 -12.97
C ALA A 73 -9.36 -11.12 -13.31
N GLY A 74 -10.59 -11.56 -12.97
CA GLY A 74 -11.05 -12.93 -13.23
C GLY A 74 -10.39 -13.99 -12.34
N ILE A 75 -9.93 -13.62 -11.14
CA ILE A 75 -9.31 -14.55 -10.20
C ILE A 75 -10.40 -15.21 -9.35
N ASP A 76 -10.79 -16.42 -9.74
CA ASP A 76 -11.81 -17.22 -9.04
C ASP A 76 -11.25 -18.10 -7.90
N LYS A 77 -9.91 -18.16 -7.78
CA LYS A 77 -9.25 -18.93 -6.70
C LYS A 77 -9.46 -18.26 -5.35
N LYS A 78 -9.56 -19.08 -4.29
CA LYS A 78 -9.63 -18.60 -2.91
C LYS A 78 -8.37 -17.82 -2.53
N LEU A 79 -8.51 -16.51 -2.40
CA LEU A 79 -7.42 -15.61 -2.04
C LEU A 79 -7.35 -15.39 -0.52
N SER A 80 -6.15 -15.46 0.03
CA SER A 80 -5.82 -15.07 1.41
C SER A 80 -4.61 -14.11 1.40
N PRO A 81 -4.38 -13.31 2.45
CA PRO A 81 -3.21 -12.45 2.52
C PRO A 81 -1.89 -13.23 2.38
N HIS A 82 -1.85 -14.45 2.94
CA HIS A 82 -0.68 -15.31 2.88
C HIS A 82 -0.45 -15.85 1.46
N SER A 83 -1.48 -16.43 0.84
CA SER A 83 -1.37 -16.96 -0.53
C SER A 83 -1.01 -15.87 -1.55
N LEU A 84 -1.57 -14.67 -1.40
CA LEU A 84 -1.23 -13.53 -2.26
C LEU A 84 0.24 -13.15 -2.10
N ARG A 85 0.73 -13.01 -0.86
CA ARG A 85 2.13 -12.69 -0.60
C ARG A 85 3.08 -13.73 -1.21
N HIS A 86 2.76 -15.02 -1.10
CA HIS A 86 3.56 -16.08 -1.69
C HIS A 86 3.62 -15.98 -3.22
N ALA A 87 2.47 -15.72 -3.87
CA ALA A 87 2.42 -15.54 -5.32
C ALA A 87 3.22 -14.32 -5.82
N PHE A 88 3.39 -13.27 -5.01
CA PHE A 88 4.25 -12.12 -5.35
C PHE A 88 5.74 -12.38 -5.14
N ALA A 89 6.09 -13.36 -4.30
CA ALA A 89 7.47 -13.68 -3.96
C ALA A 89 8.05 -14.83 -4.79
N THR A 90 7.20 -15.54 -5.54
CA THR A 90 7.57 -16.66 -6.42
C THR A 90 7.59 -16.14 -7.85
#